data_AF-A0A800AZ13-F1
#
_entry.id   AF-A0A800AZ13-F1
#
_cell.length_a   1.000
_cell.length_b   1.000
_cell.length_c   1.000
_cell.angle_alpha   90.00
_cell.angle_beta   90.00
_cell.angle_gamma   90.00
#
_symmetry.space_group_name_H-M   'P 1'
#
loop_
_entity.id
_entity.type
_entity.pdbx_description
1 polymer ?
#
loop_
_entity_poly.entity_id
_entity_poly.type
_entity_poly.pdbx_seq_one_letter_code
_entity_poly.pdbx_strand_id
1 'polypeptide(L)' 'TEAWKYIKNHKKVTLTIDTFHLGFVFFRKEQFQKEHFTIRI' A
#
# COMPACT_ATOMS: atom_id res chain seq x y z
N THR A 1 -13.72 1.83 2.85
CA THR A 1 -13.14 3.08 2.30
C THR A 1 -12.69 2.87 0.86
N GLU A 2 -13.37 3.50 -0.08
CA GLU A 2 -13.13 3.34 -1.53
C GLU A 2 -11.77 3.93 -1.96
N ALA A 3 -11.37 5.04 -1.32
CA ALA A 3 -10.07 5.69 -1.55
C ALA A 3 -8.88 4.74 -1.32
N TRP A 4 -8.92 3.89 -0.29
CA TRP A 4 -7.85 2.94 0.01
C TRP A 4 -7.71 1.85 -1.07
N LYS A 5 -8.84 1.37 -1.62
CA LYS A 5 -8.84 0.42 -2.73
C LYS A 5 -8.26 1.05 -4.00
N TYR A 6 -8.59 2.32 -4.26
CA TYR A 6 -8.04 3.08 -5.38
C TYR A 6 -6.52 3.26 -5.26
N ILE A 7 -6.04 3.64 -4.07
CA ILE A 7 -4.60 3.84 -3.79
C ILE A 7 -3.82 2.53 -3.98
N LYS A 8 -4.29 1.40 -3.46
CA LYS A 8 -3.62 0.09 -3.63
C LYS A 8 -3.51 -0.35 -5.10
N ASN A 9 -4.52 -0.03 -5.91
CA ASN A 9 -4.52 -0.39 -7.33
C ASN A 9 -3.73 0.59 -8.20
N HIS A 10 -3.35 1.76 -7.69
CA HIS A 10 -2.66 2.79 -8.46
C HIS A 10 -1.28 2.30 -8.95
N LYS A 11 -0.96 2.53 -10.23
CA LYS A 11 0.27 2.00 -10.87
C LYS A 11 1.58 2.57 -10.30
N LYS A 12 1.53 3.73 -9.64
CA LYS A 12 2.70 4.35 -8.98
C LYS A 12 2.95 3.84 -7.56
N VAL A 13 1.99 3.13 -6.98
CA VAL A 13 2.11 2.60 -5.61
C VAL A 13 2.85 1.28 -5.67
N THR A 14 3.98 1.22 -4.96
CA THR A 14 4.83 0.03 -4.88
C THR A 14 4.61 -0.75 -3.61
N LEU A 15 4.31 -0.06 -2.51
CA LEU A 15 4.15 -0.69 -1.21
C LEU A 15 3.03 0.00 -0.43
N THR A 16 2.14 -0.80 0.16
CA THR A 16 1.16 -0.32 1.12
C THR A 16 1.24 -1.14 2.39
N ILE A 17 1.36 -0.48 3.53
CA ILE A 17 1.31 -1.10 4.85
C ILE A 17 0.00 -0.69 5.50
N ASP A 18 -0.81 -1.68 5.83
CA ASP A 18 -2.07 -1.51 6.53
C ASP A 18 -1.88 -1.86 8.00
N THR A 19 -2.10 -0.89 8.89
CA THR A 19 -2.20 -1.08 10.33
C THR A 19 -3.63 -0.75 10.76
N PHE A 20 -4.14 -1.41 11.81
CA PHE A 20 -5.54 -1.32 12.26
C PHE A 20 -6.13 0.12 12.31
N HIS A 21 -5.29 1.12 12.58
CA HIS A 21 -5.69 2.54 12.65
C HIS A 21 -4.98 3.47 11.66
N LEU A 22 -3.88 3.05 11.01
CA LEU A 22 -3.08 3.89 10.10
C LEU A 22 -2.68 3.12 8.82
N GLY A 23 -2.66 3.82 7.69
CA GLY A 23 -2.17 3.27 6.41
C GLY A 23 -0.95 4.04 5.91
N PHE A 24 0.12 3.34 5.56
CA PHE A 24 1.31 3.93 4.93
C PHE A 24 1.37 3.55 3.44
N VAL A 25 1.74 4.50 2.60
CA VAL A 25 1.81 4.34 1.13
C VAL A 25 3.18 4.83 0.68
N PHE A 26 3.92 3.96 -0.01
CA PHE A 26 5.24 4.30 -0.55
C PHE A 26 5.23 4.25 -2.08
N PHE A 27 5.94 5.20 -2.68
CA PHE A 27 6.13 5.36 -4.12
C PHE A 27 7.62 5.17 -4.43
N ARG A 28 8.05 3.94 -4.77
CA ARG A 28 9.43 3.66 -5.19
C ARG A 28 9.48 3.50 -6.71
N LYS A 29 10.54 4.02 -7.36
CA LYS A 29 10.69 3.96 -8.82
C LYS A 29 11.32 2.65 -9.32
N GLU A 30 11.92 1.87 -8.42
CA GLU A 30 12.85 0.77 -8.77
C GLU A 30 12.46 -0.61 -8.19
N GLN A 31 11.33 -0.74 -7.50
CA GLN A 31 10.88 -2.02 -6.93
C GLN A 31 9.67 -2.53 -7.71
N PHE A 32 9.92 -3.50 -8.61
CA PHE A 32 8.98 -4.05 -9.59
C PHE A 32 7.90 -4.99 -9.02
N GLN A 33 7.75 -5.09 -7.69
CA GLN A 33 6.74 -5.94 -7.05
C GLN A 33 5.89 -5.14 -6.08
N LYS A 34 4.57 -5.24 -6.25
CA LYS A 34 3.59 -4.70 -5.31
C LYS A 34 3.54 -5.60 -4.10
N GLU A 35 4.13 -5.16 -3.00
CA GLU A 35 4.05 -5.89 -1.73
C GLU A 35 2.97 -5.25 -0.84
N HIS A 36 2.07 -6.08 -0.33
CA HIS A 36 0.98 -5.64 0.53
C HIS A 36 1.11 -6.35 1.88
N PHE A 37 1.49 -5.60 2.92
CA PHE A 37 1.61 -6.15 4.26
C PHE A 37 0.44 -5.70 5.13
N THR A 38 -0.17 -6.66 5.83
CA THR A 38 -1.14 -6.39 6.89
C THR A 38 -0.50 -6.82 8.21
N ILE A 39 -0.29 -5.87 9.11
CA ILE A 39 0.24 -6.18 10.44
C ILE A 39 -0.94 -6.62 11.32
N ARG A 40 -0.90 -7.86 11.80
CA ARG A 40 -1.84 -8.41 12.78
C ARG A 40 -1.03 -8.72 14.05
N ILE A 41 -1.43 -8.15 15.18
CA ILE A 41 -0.88 -8.47 16.50
C ILE A 41 -1.77 -9.57 17.10
#